data_AF-A0A2E3MUS0-F1
#
_entry.id   AF-A0A2E3MUS0-F1
#
_cell.length_a   1.000
_cell.length_b   1.000
_cell.length_c   1.000
_cell.angle_alpha   90.00
_cell.angle_beta   90.00
_cell.angle_gamma   90.00
#
_symmetry.space_group_name_H-M   'P 1'
#
loop_
_entity.id
_entity.type
_entity.pdbx_description
1 polymer ?
#
loop_
_entity_poly.entity_id
_entity_poly.type
_entity_poly.pdbx_seq_one_letter_code
_entity_poly.pdbx_strand_id
1 'polypeptide(L)'
;MSPFRQQTLFCGHYLFRKSTMVSLSDVVQTTTRGLQTGQIGRPVALRVIAHTIADHGEFQGTAAWLLRQAESWFNSRVQNAIVLGGVESGQFSVLASFTSGASALLSIGTPVADHKILELVLWGDHGTLAWQPEATSGSQVTSDHQPPLDPRATELLDQLQTNWMTESNPPPQTSAPGLSAAAPTPLAPPYGLLLVSGDHTHQPGYADALMQGDRCRAIGMTDQDDVSPRRRQLNEQMARRLGIPVLPLDAALRREDVHVVSICAEPIRRGPIIVQALNAGKHVYLDKPLAGTAAHAHAIVAAANQARVVTQMWSLVRSAAATHMRNAVETGRLGNLTAFHADLCFAKGTPGTAVPRVRRETDVPERYELMEAKRELTNVGVYCLVSLLWLTGKRIQRVGATTGNFFFQEHQNNNMEDFGQMILELEGGMIATLSAGRCGWQSNRDSGLDRTTLVGNRSLETFDAHRPRLAIWSDAPAWSPPQTDPEDPMGMWGGPKKPEHVPAPKHAWLMPAAPAKDDFTHFLDCVQAGRASDVPAELASHATEALLAGYRSAATGKLVVLD
;
A
#
# COMPACT_ATOMS: atom_id res chain seq x y z
N MET A 1 -78.21 -0.97 21.74
CA MET A 1 -77.17 -0.19 21.03
C MET A 1 -75.91 -1.04 20.98
N SER A 2 -75.46 -1.37 19.77
CA SER A 2 -74.47 -2.41 19.41
C SER A 2 -73.01 -1.96 19.64
N PRO A 3 -72.06 -2.87 19.91
CA PRO A 3 -70.63 -2.56 19.94
C PRO A 3 -70.07 -2.48 18.51
N PHE A 4 -69.21 -1.50 18.25
CA PHE A 4 -68.45 -1.40 16.98
C PHE A 4 -67.13 -2.18 17.11
N ARG A 5 -66.94 -3.13 16.20
CA ARG A 5 -65.75 -3.98 16.06
C ARG A 5 -64.52 -3.16 15.67
N GLN A 6 -63.40 -3.36 16.38
CA GLN A 6 -62.06 -3.08 15.86
C GLN A 6 -61.75 -4.06 14.72
N GLN A 7 -61.54 -3.56 13.51
CA GLN A 7 -60.91 -4.31 12.43
C GLN A 7 -59.39 -4.14 12.55
N THR A 8 -58.73 -5.22 12.90
CA THR A 8 -57.28 -5.37 12.83
C THR A 8 -56.87 -5.48 11.35
N LEU A 9 -56.32 -4.41 10.78
CA LEU A 9 -55.62 -4.46 9.50
C LEU A 9 -54.19 -4.97 9.75
N PHE A 10 -54.03 -6.30 9.73
CA PHE A 10 -52.73 -6.95 9.57
C PHE A 10 -52.25 -6.68 8.13
N CYS A 11 -51.45 -5.62 7.94
CA CYS A 11 -50.69 -5.45 6.71
C CYS A 11 -49.41 -6.28 6.82
N GLY A 12 -49.53 -7.58 6.61
CA GLY A 12 -48.40 -8.49 6.47
C GLY A 12 -47.75 -8.33 5.09
N HIS A 13 -46.93 -7.30 4.90
CA HIS A 13 -45.93 -7.29 3.83
C HIS A 13 -44.62 -7.81 4.40
N TYR A 14 -44.49 -9.14 4.49
CA TYR A 14 -43.17 -9.77 4.47
C TYR A 14 -42.56 -9.50 3.09
N LEU A 15 -41.82 -8.41 2.95
CA LEU A 15 -40.84 -8.23 1.89
C LEU A 15 -39.78 -9.32 2.08
N PHE A 16 -40.00 -10.49 1.48
CA PHE A 16 -38.92 -11.39 1.16
C PHE A 16 -37.92 -10.58 0.30
N ARG A 17 -36.81 -10.14 0.90
CA ARG A 17 -35.65 -9.70 0.12
C ARG A 17 -35.23 -10.92 -0.71
N LYS A 18 -35.63 -10.97 -1.98
CA LYS A 18 -34.99 -11.88 -2.93
C LYS A 18 -33.52 -11.55 -2.92
N SER A 19 -32.68 -12.50 -2.53
CA SER A 19 -31.24 -12.41 -2.71
C SER A 19 -30.97 -12.17 -4.19
N THR A 20 -30.54 -10.96 -4.53
CA THR A 20 -30.19 -10.62 -5.91
C THR A 20 -28.87 -11.32 -6.22
N MET A 21 -28.92 -12.33 -7.07
CA MET A 21 -27.71 -12.96 -7.60
C MET A 21 -27.00 -11.96 -8.52
N VAL A 22 -25.71 -11.72 -8.29
CA VAL A 22 -24.89 -10.82 -9.11
C VAL A 22 -23.72 -11.60 -9.68
N SER A 23 -23.61 -11.57 -11.00
CA SER A 23 -22.53 -12.22 -11.74
C SER A 23 -21.39 -11.26 -12.09
N LEU A 24 -20.26 -11.79 -12.56
CA LEU A 24 -19.17 -10.97 -13.08
C LEU A 24 -19.62 -10.15 -14.31
N SER A 25 -20.42 -10.75 -15.18
CA SER A 25 -21.05 -10.08 -16.32
C SER A 25 -21.92 -8.89 -15.92
N ASP A 26 -22.73 -9.00 -14.87
CA ASP A 26 -23.54 -7.90 -14.34
C ASP A 26 -22.68 -6.74 -13.83
N VAL A 27 -21.55 -7.06 -13.17
CA VAL A 27 -20.59 -6.06 -12.69
C VAL A 27 -19.92 -5.33 -13.85
N VAL A 28 -19.52 -6.05 -14.91
CA VAL A 28 -18.93 -5.46 -16.12
C VAL A 28 -19.93 -4.55 -16.85
N GLN A 29 -21.18 -4.98 -17.02
CA GLN A 29 -22.23 -4.15 -17.64
C GLN A 29 -22.52 -2.89 -16.80
N THR A 30 -22.57 -3.04 -15.48
CA THR A 30 -22.80 -1.92 -14.55
C THR A 30 -21.63 -0.95 -14.55
N THR A 31 -20.40 -1.45 -14.60
CA THR A 31 -19.18 -0.64 -14.73
C THR A 31 -19.18 0.15 -16.04
N THR A 32 -19.58 -0.49 -17.14
CA THR A 32 -19.67 0.16 -18.46
C THR A 32 -20.70 1.30 -18.45
N ARG A 33 -21.87 1.11 -17.82
CA ARG A 33 -22.86 2.19 -17.62
C ARG A 33 -22.32 3.31 -16.73
N GLY A 34 -21.57 2.96 -15.68
CA GLY A 34 -20.93 3.95 -14.81
C GLY A 34 -19.90 4.81 -15.56
N LEU A 35 -19.13 4.23 -16.47
CA LEU A 35 -18.22 4.98 -17.34
C LEU A 35 -18.93 6.01 -18.24
N GLN A 36 -20.13 5.68 -18.73
CA GLN A 36 -20.93 6.59 -19.55
C GLN A 36 -21.38 7.85 -18.80
N THR A 37 -21.31 7.87 -17.47
CA THR A 37 -21.59 9.08 -16.67
C THR A 37 -20.49 10.14 -16.78
N GLY A 38 -19.28 9.77 -17.25
CA GLY A 38 -18.14 10.67 -17.38
C GLY A 38 -17.49 11.12 -16.06
N GLN A 39 -17.97 10.65 -14.90
CA GLN A 39 -17.56 11.19 -13.60
C GLN A 39 -16.11 10.89 -13.20
N ILE A 40 -15.50 9.82 -13.73
CA ILE A 40 -14.12 9.46 -13.40
C ILE A 40 -13.10 9.99 -14.42
N GLY A 41 -13.55 10.68 -15.46
CA GLY A 41 -12.71 11.09 -16.58
C GLY A 41 -12.25 9.90 -17.42
N ARG A 42 -11.01 9.94 -17.91
CA ARG A 42 -10.43 8.88 -18.74
C ARG A 42 -9.96 7.73 -17.84
N PRO A 43 -10.40 6.47 -18.06
CA PRO A 43 -9.92 5.33 -17.29
C PRO A 43 -8.43 5.06 -17.56
N VAL A 44 -7.66 4.77 -16.49
CA VAL A 44 -6.19 4.64 -16.53
C VAL A 44 -5.66 3.38 -15.84
N ALA A 45 -6.40 2.84 -14.88
CA ALA A 45 -5.99 1.61 -14.21
C ALA A 45 -7.21 0.77 -13.79
N LEU A 46 -7.14 -0.54 -14.02
CA LEU A 46 -8.16 -1.51 -13.62
C LEU A 46 -7.60 -2.48 -12.59
N ARG A 47 -8.44 -2.84 -11.63
CA ARG A 47 -8.21 -3.89 -10.65
C ARG A 47 -9.43 -4.78 -10.57
N VAL A 48 -9.23 -6.10 -10.68
CA VAL A 48 -10.29 -7.11 -10.49
C VAL A 48 -9.78 -8.21 -9.58
N ILE A 49 -10.57 -8.56 -8.56
CA ILE A 49 -10.39 -9.77 -7.74
C ILE A 49 -11.68 -10.59 -7.88
N ALA A 50 -11.58 -11.77 -8.47
CA ALA A 50 -12.71 -12.64 -8.80
C ALA A 50 -12.42 -14.08 -8.38
N HIS A 51 -12.76 -14.43 -7.13
CA HIS A 51 -12.78 -15.79 -6.61
C HIS A 51 -14.18 -16.39 -6.78
N THR A 52 -14.61 -16.53 -8.03
CA THR A 52 -15.98 -16.93 -8.40
C THR A 52 -16.02 -18.10 -9.36
N ILE A 53 -14.88 -18.52 -9.90
CA ILE A 53 -14.78 -19.47 -10.99
C ILE A 53 -14.64 -20.89 -10.43
N ALA A 54 -15.59 -21.78 -10.74
CA ALA A 54 -15.60 -23.13 -10.16
C ALA A 54 -14.66 -24.10 -10.89
N ASP A 55 -14.50 -23.95 -12.20
CA ASP A 55 -13.60 -24.77 -13.02
C ASP A 55 -12.28 -24.03 -13.28
N HIS A 56 -11.17 -24.61 -12.81
CA HIS A 56 -9.84 -24.04 -12.99
C HIS A 56 -9.45 -23.87 -14.48
N GLY A 57 -10.01 -24.68 -15.39
CA GLY A 57 -9.79 -24.55 -16.84
C GLY A 57 -10.31 -23.24 -17.43
N GLU A 58 -11.17 -22.53 -16.69
CA GLU A 58 -11.83 -21.30 -17.14
C GLU A 58 -11.08 -20.01 -16.78
N PHE A 59 -10.04 -20.11 -15.95
CA PHE A 59 -9.28 -18.95 -15.47
C PHE A 59 -8.73 -18.09 -16.60
N GLN A 60 -8.07 -18.73 -17.58
CA GLN A 60 -7.45 -18.04 -18.71
C GLN A 60 -8.50 -17.39 -19.61
N GLY A 61 -9.60 -18.09 -19.91
CA GLY A 61 -10.70 -17.55 -20.71
C GLY A 61 -11.34 -16.32 -20.06
N THR A 62 -11.53 -16.35 -18.75
CA THR A 62 -12.10 -15.23 -17.99
C THR A 62 -11.14 -14.04 -17.95
N ALA A 63 -9.84 -14.28 -17.75
CA ALA A 63 -8.81 -13.22 -17.82
C ALA A 63 -8.79 -12.56 -19.19
N ALA A 64 -8.80 -13.36 -20.25
CA ALA A 64 -8.81 -12.91 -21.62
C ALA A 64 -10.05 -12.04 -21.92
N TRP A 65 -11.22 -12.49 -21.51
CA TRP A 65 -12.46 -11.72 -21.64
C TRP A 65 -12.42 -10.38 -20.88
N LEU A 66 -11.93 -10.37 -19.64
CA LEU A 66 -11.76 -9.15 -18.85
C LEU A 66 -10.77 -8.16 -19.50
N LEU A 67 -9.67 -8.65 -20.08
CA LEU A 67 -8.73 -7.81 -20.82
C LEU A 67 -9.40 -7.17 -22.05
N ARG A 68 -10.28 -7.88 -22.75
CA ARG A 68 -11.05 -7.30 -23.86
C ARG A 68 -12.00 -6.19 -23.39
N GLN A 69 -12.61 -6.33 -22.22
CA GLN A 69 -13.39 -5.24 -21.60
C GLN A 69 -12.49 -4.05 -21.29
N ALA A 70 -11.32 -4.29 -20.71
CA ALA A 70 -10.33 -3.26 -20.42
C ALA A 70 -9.85 -2.53 -21.70
N GLU A 71 -9.59 -3.25 -22.81
CA GLU A 71 -9.26 -2.64 -24.11
C GLU A 71 -10.36 -1.68 -24.58
N SER A 72 -11.62 -2.08 -24.42
CA SER A 72 -12.77 -1.23 -24.74
C SER A 72 -12.87 -0.02 -23.82
N TRP A 73 -12.70 -0.19 -22.51
CA TRP A 73 -12.81 0.91 -21.53
C TRP A 73 -11.66 1.92 -21.63
N PHE A 74 -10.45 1.45 -21.90
CA PHE A 74 -9.27 2.30 -22.09
C PHE A 74 -9.17 2.88 -23.51
N ASN A 75 -9.98 2.38 -24.45
CA ASN A 75 -9.81 2.63 -25.88
C ASN A 75 -8.34 2.41 -26.31
N SER A 76 -7.78 1.27 -25.92
CA SER A 76 -6.36 0.96 -26.06
C SER A 76 -6.16 -0.54 -26.23
N ARG A 77 -5.01 -0.95 -26.75
CA ARG A 77 -4.67 -2.38 -26.92
C ARG A 77 -3.71 -2.83 -25.85
N VAL A 78 -3.82 -4.09 -25.45
CA VAL A 78 -2.81 -4.73 -24.60
C VAL A 78 -1.47 -4.70 -25.33
N GLN A 79 -0.44 -4.19 -24.66
CA GLN A 79 0.93 -4.11 -25.14
C GLN A 79 1.79 -5.23 -24.54
N ASN A 80 1.57 -5.56 -23.27
CA ASN A 80 2.38 -6.49 -22.47
C ASN A 80 1.50 -7.08 -21.35
N ALA A 81 1.69 -8.34 -20.92
CA ALA A 81 1.01 -8.90 -19.74
C ALA A 81 1.79 -9.93 -18.91
N ILE A 82 2.11 -9.62 -17.64
CA ILE A 82 2.79 -10.52 -16.68
C ILE A 82 1.78 -11.43 -16.01
N VAL A 83 1.99 -12.74 -16.12
CA VAL A 83 1.10 -13.76 -15.57
C VAL A 83 1.83 -14.53 -14.48
N LEU A 84 1.16 -14.73 -13.34
CA LEU A 84 1.61 -15.61 -12.26
C LEU A 84 0.44 -16.47 -11.76
N GLY A 85 0.78 -17.66 -11.26
CA GLY A 85 -0.18 -18.66 -10.81
C GLY A 85 -0.75 -19.55 -11.92
N GLY A 86 -1.68 -20.41 -11.57
CA GLY A 86 -2.35 -21.37 -12.45
C GLY A 86 -3.29 -22.30 -11.68
N VAL A 87 -3.60 -23.45 -12.28
CA VAL A 87 -4.46 -24.48 -11.67
C VAL A 87 -3.91 -24.92 -10.31
N GLU A 88 -2.60 -25.16 -10.22
CA GLU A 88 -1.94 -25.68 -9.01
C GLU A 88 -1.97 -24.70 -7.84
N SER A 89 -1.85 -23.39 -8.10
CA SER A 89 -1.93 -22.36 -7.05
C SER A 89 -3.37 -21.98 -6.69
N GLY A 90 -4.38 -22.50 -7.43
CA GLY A 90 -5.78 -22.13 -7.26
C GLY A 90 -6.13 -20.70 -7.65
N GLN A 91 -5.18 -19.99 -8.27
CA GLN A 91 -5.26 -18.58 -8.64
C GLN A 91 -4.45 -18.30 -9.90
N PHE A 92 -5.01 -17.50 -10.79
CA PHE A 92 -4.40 -16.98 -12.00
C PHE A 92 -4.47 -15.45 -11.99
N SER A 93 -3.31 -14.79 -11.93
CA SER A 93 -3.21 -13.34 -11.87
C SER A 93 -2.51 -12.80 -13.12
N VAL A 94 -3.01 -11.69 -13.66
CA VAL A 94 -2.49 -11.04 -14.86
C VAL A 94 -2.28 -9.55 -14.58
N LEU A 95 -1.08 -9.04 -14.82
CA LEU A 95 -0.75 -7.62 -14.83
C LEU A 95 -0.46 -7.18 -16.26
N ALA A 96 -1.42 -6.53 -16.90
CA ALA A 96 -1.33 -6.04 -18.27
C ALA A 96 -1.02 -4.54 -18.34
N SER A 97 -0.18 -4.14 -19.30
CA SER A 97 -0.02 -2.75 -19.72
C SER A 97 -0.58 -2.53 -21.12
N PHE A 98 -1.04 -1.31 -21.38
CA PHE A 98 -1.73 -0.93 -22.60
C PHE A 98 -0.94 0.14 -23.37
N THR A 99 -1.16 0.24 -24.68
CA THR A 99 -0.47 1.23 -25.53
C THR A 99 -0.74 2.69 -25.15
N SER A 100 -1.82 2.95 -24.39
CA SER A 100 -2.14 4.25 -23.82
C SER A 100 -1.37 4.59 -22.54
N GLY A 101 -0.57 3.65 -22.01
CA GLY A 101 0.07 3.72 -20.70
C GLY A 101 -0.83 3.24 -19.54
N ALA A 102 -2.10 2.89 -19.81
CA ALA A 102 -2.98 2.31 -18.81
C ALA A 102 -2.51 0.92 -18.35
N SER A 103 -3.05 0.45 -17.23
CA SER A 103 -2.74 -0.87 -16.67
C SER A 103 -3.98 -1.63 -16.19
N ALA A 104 -3.92 -2.96 -16.16
CA ALA A 104 -4.95 -3.81 -15.58
C ALA A 104 -4.33 -4.93 -14.75
N LEU A 105 -4.76 -5.06 -13.50
CA LEU A 105 -4.36 -6.13 -12.58
C LEU A 105 -5.55 -7.01 -12.25
N LEU A 106 -5.58 -8.20 -12.83
CA LEU A 106 -6.64 -9.19 -12.69
C LEU A 106 -6.16 -10.30 -11.76
N SER A 107 -7.01 -10.77 -10.86
CA SER A 107 -6.77 -11.92 -9.99
C SER A 107 -8.01 -12.79 -9.99
N ILE A 108 -7.88 -13.98 -10.58
CA ILE A 108 -8.99 -14.89 -10.83
C ILE A 108 -8.69 -16.18 -10.09
N GLY A 109 -9.66 -16.67 -9.33
CA GLY A 109 -9.46 -17.87 -8.53
C GLY A 109 -10.75 -18.63 -8.27
N THR A 110 -10.59 -19.74 -7.56
CA THR A 110 -11.72 -20.52 -7.07
C THR A 110 -12.33 -19.89 -5.82
N PRO A 111 -13.65 -20.07 -5.60
CA PRO A 111 -14.27 -19.86 -4.30
C PRO A 111 -13.65 -20.77 -3.24
N VAL A 112 -13.64 -20.34 -1.98
CA VAL A 112 -13.15 -21.15 -0.86
C VAL A 112 -14.30 -21.44 0.09
N ALA A 113 -14.62 -22.72 0.32
CA ALA A 113 -15.70 -23.15 1.22
C ALA A 113 -17.03 -22.38 1.00
N ASP A 114 -17.47 -22.31 -0.26
CA ASP A 114 -18.64 -21.55 -0.76
C ASP A 114 -18.54 -20.02 -0.65
N HIS A 115 -17.46 -19.47 -0.08
CA HIS A 115 -17.20 -18.04 -0.06
C HIS A 115 -16.67 -17.56 -1.42
N LYS A 116 -17.38 -16.60 -2.01
CA LYS A 116 -17.04 -15.95 -3.28
C LYS A 116 -16.70 -14.50 -3.03
N ILE A 117 -15.64 -14.02 -3.67
CA ILE A 117 -15.31 -12.60 -3.73
C ILE A 117 -15.36 -12.14 -5.17
N LEU A 118 -16.03 -11.02 -5.38
CA LEU A 118 -15.94 -10.26 -6.61
C LEU A 118 -15.72 -8.80 -6.20
N GLU A 119 -14.68 -8.19 -6.74
CA GLU A 119 -14.34 -6.79 -6.52
C GLU A 119 -13.81 -6.21 -7.81
N LEU A 120 -14.23 -5.00 -8.15
CA LEU A 120 -13.72 -4.25 -9.29
C LEU A 120 -13.44 -2.82 -8.85
N VAL A 121 -12.25 -2.32 -9.20
CA VAL A 121 -11.91 -0.90 -9.06
C VAL A 121 -11.34 -0.41 -10.37
N LEU A 122 -11.85 0.72 -10.85
CA LEU A 122 -11.41 1.39 -12.05
C LEU A 122 -11.05 2.83 -11.69
N TRP A 123 -9.77 3.15 -11.74
CA TRP A 123 -9.29 4.53 -11.59
C TRP A 123 -9.35 5.22 -12.94
N GLY A 124 -9.91 6.42 -12.94
CA GLY A 124 -9.75 7.40 -14.01
C GLY A 124 -8.96 8.60 -13.51
N ASP A 125 -8.51 9.44 -14.44
CA ASP A 125 -7.71 10.61 -14.12
C ASP A 125 -8.41 11.64 -13.21
N HIS A 126 -9.75 11.64 -13.16
CA HIS A 126 -10.54 12.54 -12.31
C HIS A 126 -11.22 11.84 -11.12
N GLY A 127 -11.35 10.52 -11.13
CA GLY A 127 -12.14 9.82 -10.12
C GLY A 127 -11.92 8.32 -10.07
N THR A 128 -12.68 7.63 -9.22
CA THR A 128 -12.62 6.17 -9.10
C THR A 128 -14.02 5.59 -9.08
N LEU A 129 -14.23 4.52 -9.85
CA LEU A 129 -15.43 3.69 -9.84
C LEU A 129 -15.06 2.38 -9.14
N ALA A 130 -15.82 2.00 -8.13
CA ALA A 130 -15.63 0.73 -7.45
C ALA A 130 -16.94 -0.03 -7.33
N TRP A 131 -16.88 -1.34 -7.58
CA TRP A 131 -17.94 -2.29 -7.28
C TRP A 131 -17.51 -3.22 -6.15
N GLN A 132 -18.39 -3.38 -5.17
CA GLN A 132 -18.24 -4.34 -4.08
C GLN A 132 -19.63 -4.79 -3.60
N PRO A 133 -19.79 -6.06 -3.21
CA PRO A 133 -21.00 -6.49 -2.54
C PRO A 133 -21.06 -5.85 -1.14
N GLU A 134 -22.18 -5.25 -0.78
CA GLU A 134 -22.39 -4.83 0.62
C GLU A 134 -22.73 -6.06 1.47
N ALA A 135 -22.02 -6.26 2.58
CA ALA A 135 -22.23 -7.38 3.50
C ALA A 135 -23.69 -7.53 3.99
N THR A 136 -24.50 -6.46 3.90
CA THR A 136 -25.90 -6.40 4.35
C THR A 136 -26.93 -6.51 3.22
N SER A 137 -26.54 -6.53 1.94
CA SER A 137 -27.49 -6.48 0.82
C SER A 137 -28.14 -7.83 0.51
N GLY A 138 -27.63 -8.94 1.05
CA GLY A 138 -28.10 -10.28 0.69
C GLY A 138 -27.82 -10.65 -0.77
N SER A 139 -27.02 -9.83 -1.48
CA SER A 139 -26.55 -10.15 -2.83
C SER A 139 -25.54 -11.28 -2.75
N GLN A 140 -25.85 -12.42 -3.37
CA GLN A 140 -24.92 -13.53 -3.49
C GLN A 140 -24.21 -13.43 -4.83
N VAL A 141 -22.88 -13.48 -4.81
CA VAL A 141 -22.10 -13.56 -6.04
C VAL A 141 -22.30 -14.94 -6.66
N THR A 142 -22.64 -15.01 -7.94
CA THR A 142 -22.77 -16.28 -8.66
C THR A 142 -21.60 -16.47 -9.62
N SER A 143 -21.31 -17.74 -9.93
CA SER A 143 -20.48 -18.06 -11.09
C SER A 143 -21.27 -17.67 -12.35
N ASP A 144 -20.60 -17.06 -13.33
CA ASP A 144 -21.20 -16.89 -14.65
C ASP A 144 -21.42 -18.27 -15.30
N HIS A 145 -22.48 -18.42 -16.09
CA HIS A 145 -22.45 -19.37 -17.20
C HIS A 145 -21.55 -18.72 -18.25
N GLN A 146 -20.39 -19.31 -18.52
CA GLN A 146 -19.38 -18.69 -19.38
C GLN A 146 -19.95 -18.13 -20.69
N PRO A 147 -19.63 -16.88 -21.07
CA PRO A 147 -19.60 -16.54 -22.49
C PRO A 147 -18.52 -17.40 -23.18
N PRO A 148 -18.72 -17.85 -24.42
CA PRO A 148 -17.79 -18.76 -25.09
C PRO A 148 -16.36 -18.22 -25.07
N LEU A 149 -15.39 -19.11 -24.81
CA LEU A 149 -13.96 -18.85 -24.97
C LEU A 149 -13.75 -18.12 -26.31
N ASP A 150 -13.49 -16.82 -26.27
CA ASP A 150 -13.09 -16.10 -27.47
C ASP A 150 -11.71 -16.65 -27.84
N PRO A 151 -11.58 -17.43 -28.93
CA PRO A 151 -10.32 -18.08 -29.26
C PRO A 151 -9.21 -17.05 -29.46
N ARG A 152 -9.56 -15.85 -29.96
CA ARG A 152 -8.61 -14.74 -30.16
C ARG A 152 -8.12 -14.14 -28.84
N ALA A 153 -8.94 -14.16 -27.80
CA ALA A 153 -8.58 -13.61 -26.50
C ALA A 153 -7.67 -14.59 -25.73
N THR A 154 -7.88 -15.90 -25.90
CA THR A 154 -7.02 -16.94 -25.32
C THR A 154 -5.66 -16.96 -26.03
N GLU A 155 -5.67 -16.86 -27.37
CA GLU A 155 -4.45 -16.69 -28.19
C GLU A 155 -3.62 -15.47 -27.77
N LEU A 156 -4.25 -14.35 -27.39
CA LEU A 156 -3.55 -13.16 -26.90
C LEU A 156 -2.75 -13.47 -25.61
N LEU A 157 -3.35 -14.18 -24.66
CA LEU A 157 -2.65 -14.57 -23.43
C LEU A 157 -1.54 -15.59 -23.69
N ASP A 158 -1.79 -16.59 -24.55
CA ASP A 158 -0.77 -17.57 -24.93
C ASP A 158 0.43 -16.90 -25.61
N GLN A 159 0.18 -15.97 -26.54
CA GLN A 159 1.22 -15.18 -27.20
C GLN A 159 2.01 -14.31 -26.21
N LEU A 160 1.34 -13.73 -25.22
CA LEU A 160 1.97 -12.90 -24.20
C LEU A 160 2.74 -13.72 -23.14
N GLN A 161 2.26 -14.92 -22.79
CA GLN A 161 2.97 -15.86 -21.90
C GLN A 161 4.25 -16.42 -22.54
N THR A 162 4.22 -16.72 -23.84
CA THR A 162 5.32 -17.42 -24.54
C THR A 162 6.59 -16.57 -24.67
N ASN A 163 6.51 -15.25 -24.57
CA ASN A 163 7.68 -14.39 -24.72
C ASN A 163 8.62 -14.37 -23.50
N TRP A 164 8.24 -14.95 -22.36
CA TRP A 164 8.87 -14.61 -21.07
C TRP A 164 9.37 -15.78 -20.21
N MET A 165 9.22 -17.02 -20.66
CA MET A 165 9.85 -18.18 -20.01
C MET A 165 11.35 -18.35 -20.34
N THR A 166 11.90 -17.54 -21.25
CA THR A 166 13.30 -17.62 -21.67
C THR A 166 14.09 -16.38 -21.25
N GLU A 167 14.46 -16.32 -19.99
CA GLU A 167 15.68 -15.65 -19.50
C GLU A 167 15.88 -16.08 -18.04
N SER A 168 16.48 -17.26 -17.87
CA SER A 168 17.10 -17.64 -16.61
C SER A 168 18.31 -16.71 -16.41
N ASN A 169 18.20 -15.75 -15.50
CA ASN A 169 19.39 -15.12 -14.93
C ASN A 169 20.26 -16.22 -14.28
N PRO A 170 21.59 -16.01 -14.21
CA PRO A 170 22.50 -17.01 -13.65
C PRO A 170 22.05 -17.41 -12.24
N PRO A 171 22.33 -18.66 -11.82
CA PRO A 171 21.85 -19.19 -10.55
C PRO A 171 22.28 -18.28 -9.39
N PRO A 172 21.44 -18.16 -8.35
CA PRO A 172 21.70 -17.29 -7.21
C PRO A 172 23.10 -17.56 -6.67
N GLN A 173 23.93 -16.52 -6.62
CA GLN A 173 25.20 -16.60 -5.93
C GLN A 173 24.94 -16.44 -4.44
N THR A 174 25.13 -17.56 -3.75
CA THR A 174 25.23 -17.71 -2.29
C THR A 174 23.93 -17.60 -1.50
N SER A 175 23.61 -18.69 -0.80
CA SER A 175 22.73 -18.68 0.36
C SER A 175 23.29 -17.68 1.37
N ALA A 176 22.60 -16.56 1.58
CA ALA A 176 22.87 -15.73 2.74
C ALA A 176 22.70 -16.63 4.00
N PRO A 177 23.73 -16.71 4.87
CA PRO A 177 23.61 -17.52 6.07
C PRO A 177 22.41 -17.01 6.88
N GLY A 178 21.62 -17.95 7.41
CA GLY A 178 20.68 -17.66 8.47
C GLY A 178 21.45 -17.15 9.69
N LEU A 179 21.74 -15.85 9.70
CA LEU A 179 22.28 -15.16 10.84
C LEU A 179 21.09 -14.90 11.75
N SER A 180 20.93 -15.77 12.74
CA SER A 180 20.12 -15.43 13.91
C SER A 180 20.65 -14.12 14.47
N ALA A 181 19.93 -13.02 14.24
CA ALA A 181 20.25 -11.73 14.84
C ALA A 181 20.42 -11.91 16.35
N ALA A 182 21.51 -11.38 16.90
CA ALA A 182 21.67 -11.38 18.35
C ALA A 182 20.53 -10.57 18.97
N ALA A 183 19.86 -11.12 19.98
CA ALA A 183 18.73 -10.47 20.63
C ALA A 183 19.12 -9.05 21.10
N PRO A 184 18.24 -8.04 20.92
CA PRO A 184 18.51 -6.70 21.38
C PRO A 184 18.75 -6.65 22.89
N THR A 185 19.62 -5.75 23.34
CA THR A 185 19.86 -5.57 24.77
C THR A 185 18.70 -4.76 25.38
N PRO A 186 18.05 -5.24 26.47
CA PRO A 186 17.03 -4.46 27.17
C PRO A 186 17.61 -3.15 27.73
N LEU A 187 16.86 -2.07 27.64
CA LEU A 187 17.26 -0.75 28.15
C LEU A 187 16.07 -0.10 28.87
N ALA A 188 16.23 0.33 30.12
CA ALA A 188 15.15 0.98 30.86
C ALA A 188 15.03 2.48 30.49
N PRO A 189 13.81 3.06 30.44
CA PRO A 189 13.63 4.50 30.26
C PRO A 189 14.08 5.30 31.51
N PRO A 190 14.33 6.62 31.39
CA PRO A 190 14.09 7.46 30.21
C PRO A 190 15.19 7.37 29.15
N TYR A 191 14.81 7.48 27.88
CA TYR A 191 15.70 7.47 26.73
C TYR A 191 15.97 8.89 26.24
N GLY A 192 17.23 9.21 25.97
CA GLY A 192 17.56 10.39 25.18
C GLY A 192 17.36 10.14 23.69
N LEU A 193 16.59 11.02 23.07
CA LEU A 193 16.16 10.95 21.67
C LEU A 193 16.96 11.95 20.82
N LEU A 194 17.63 11.44 19.79
CA LEU A 194 18.28 12.22 18.75
C LEU A 194 17.39 12.25 17.50
N LEU A 195 17.14 13.44 16.96
CA LEU A 195 16.28 13.64 15.80
C LEU A 195 17.14 13.90 14.56
N VAL A 196 16.85 13.21 13.45
CA VAL A 196 17.59 13.38 12.18
C VAL A 196 16.66 13.84 11.06
N SER A 197 16.97 15.01 10.51
CA SER A 197 16.19 15.74 9.49
C SER A 197 14.81 16.18 10.00
N GLY A 198 14.66 17.49 10.28
CA GLY A 198 13.52 18.09 10.96
C GLY A 198 12.31 18.41 10.08
N ASP A 199 11.85 19.67 10.09
CA ASP A 199 10.60 20.11 9.46
C ASP A 199 10.48 19.69 7.97
N HIS A 200 9.23 19.61 7.48
CA HIS A 200 8.87 19.13 6.12
C HIS A 200 9.32 17.67 5.85
N THR A 201 9.29 16.87 6.91
CA THR A 201 9.39 15.40 6.90
C THR A 201 8.36 14.86 7.90
N HIS A 202 8.33 13.54 8.16
CA HIS A 202 7.50 13.00 9.25
C HIS A 202 8.08 13.28 10.65
N GLN A 203 9.29 13.84 10.76
CA GLN A 203 10.01 14.02 12.03
C GLN A 203 9.25 14.83 13.08
N PRO A 204 8.49 15.89 12.76
CA PRO A 204 7.64 16.58 13.74
C PRO A 204 6.64 15.63 14.40
N GLY A 205 5.92 14.83 13.61
CA GLY A 205 4.96 13.86 14.14
C GLY A 205 5.64 12.74 14.92
N TYR A 206 6.81 12.27 14.47
CA TYR A 206 7.57 11.21 15.15
C TYR A 206 8.14 11.70 16.48
N ALA A 207 8.67 12.92 16.51
CA ALA A 207 9.17 13.53 17.74
C ALA A 207 8.03 13.71 18.75
N ASP A 208 6.89 14.26 18.31
CA ASP A 208 5.71 14.43 19.16
C ASP A 208 5.26 13.07 19.72
N ALA A 209 5.16 12.02 18.89
CA ALA A 209 4.71 10.70 19.33
C ALA A 209 5.71 9.98 20.25
N LEU A 210 7.01 10.02 19.95
CA LEU A 210 8.04 9.39 20.78
C LEU A 210 8.21 10.08 22.14
N MET A 211 7.96 11.38 22.21
CA MET A 211 8.00 12.18 23.44
C MET A 211 6.64 12.22 24.16
N GLN A 212 5.61 11.51 23.68
CA GLN A 212 4.39 11.36 24.47
C GLN A 212 4.68 10.53 25.72
N GLY A 213 4.36 11.11 26.89
CA GLY A 213 4.69 10.53 28.19
C GLY A 213 6.17 10.73 28.57
N ASP A 214 6.63 9.99 29.58
CA ASP A 214 7.92 10.29 30.24
C ASP A 214 9.07 9.37 29.79
N ARG A 215 8.89 8.62 28.70
CA ARG A 215 9.86 7.60 28.26
C ARG A 215 11.00 8.16 27.41
N CYS A 216 10.79 9.25 26.68
CA CYS A 216 11.82 9.86 25.84
C CYS A 216 11.97 11.34 26.13
N ARG A 217 13.20 11.86 25.97
CA ARG A 217 13.51 13.29 25.99
C ARG A 217 14.41 13.64 24.83
N ALA A 218 14.05 14.65 24.04
CA ALA A 218 14.91 15.12 22.96
C ALA A 218 16.24 15.70 23.51
N ILE A 219 17.36 15.21 22.98
CA ILE A 219 18.73 15.63 23.34
C ILE A 219 19.27 16.63 22.31
N GLY A 220 18.95 16.42 21.04
CA GLY A 220 19.44 17.27 19.96
C GLY A 220 18.80 16.95 18.61
N MET A 221 18.97 17.89 17.69
CA MET A 221 18.72 17.74 16.27
C MET A 221 20.07 17.55 15.57
N THR A 222 20.12 16.69 14.55
CA THR A 222 21.33 16.49 13.73
C THR A 222 20.97 16.19 12.28
N ASP A 223 21.96 16.28 11.40
CA ASP A 223 21.90 15.82 10.01
C ASP A 223 23.33 15.68 9.48
N GLN A 224 23.50 15.26 8.23
CA GLN A 224 24.81 15.29 7.56
C GLN A 224 25.28 16.74 7.35
N ASP A 225 26.60 16.95 7.29
CA ASP A 225 27.18 18.29 7.18
C ASP A 225 26.90 18.96 5.82
N ASP A 226 26.74 18.16 4.77
CA ASP A 226 26.56 18.56 3.37
C ASP A 226 25.09 18.77 2.95
N VAL A 227 24.17 18.84 3.93
CA VAL A 227 22.77 19.16 3.66
C VAL A 227 22.59 20.51 2.98
N SER A 228 21.53 20.62 2.17
CA SER A 228 21.17 21.90 1.55
C SER A 228 20.93 23.01 2.59
N PRO A 229 21.15 24.29 2.24
CA PRO A 229 20.86 25.41 3.13
C PRO A 229 19.43 25.40 3.67
N ARG A 230 18.47 24.99 2.83
CA ARG A 230 17.06 24.85 3.22
C ARG A 230 16.85 23.75 4.25
N ARG A 231 17.44 22.57 4.06
CA ARG A 231 17.36 21.48 5.05
C ARG A 231 17.98 21.91 6.38
N ARG A 232 19.12 22.59 6.36
CA ARG A 232 19.73 23.17 7.57
C ARG A 232 18.79 24.13 8.29
N GLN A 233 18.16 25.05 7.57
CA GLN A 233 17.19 25.99 8.13
C GLN A 233 15.99 25.28 8.77
N LEU A 234 15.43 24.25 8.12
CA LEU A 234 14.32 23.44 8.64
C LEU A 234 14.72 22.67 9.92
N ASN A 235 15.95 22.17 9.97
CA ASN A 235 16.48 21.50 11.16
C ASN A 235 16.63 22.49 12.32
N GLU A 236 17.19 23.68 12.07
CA GLU A 236 17.34 24.73 13.08
C GLU A 236 16.00 25.28 13.58
N GLN A 237 15.00 25.41 12.69
CA GLN A 237 13.66 25.85 13.04
C GLN A 237 12.98 24.89 14.02
N MET A 238 13.00 23.59 13.69
CA MET A 238 12.46 22.57 14.58
C MET A 238 13.24 22.49 15.90
N ALA A 239 14.58 22.57 15.86
CA ALA A 239 15.42 22.58 17.05
C ALA A 239 15.09 23.75 17.99
N ARG A 240 14.92 24.96 17.45
CA ARG A 240 14.45 26.14 18.22
C ARG A 240 13.07 25.92 18.83
N ARG A 241 12.13 25.36 18.08
CA ARG A 241 10.76 25.07 18.54
C ARG A 241 10.75 24.07 19.70
N LEU A 242 11.66 23.10 19.69
CA LEU A 242 11.79 22.08 20.74
C LEU A 242 12.74 22.50 21.88
N GLY A 243 13.46 23.62 21.75
CA GLY A 243 14.44 24.07 22.74
C GLY A 243 15.65 23.15 22.87
N ILE A 244 16.08 22.51 21.77
CA ILE A 244 17.22 21.57 21.72
C ILE A 244 18.35 22.10 20.83
N PRO A 245 19.61 21.72 21.07
CA PRO A 245 20.72 22.11 20.21
C PRO A 245 20.71 21.39 18.85
N VAL A 246 21.29 22.02 17.83
CA VAL A 246 21.74 21.34 16.62
C VAL A 246 23.18 20.87 16.84
N LEU A 247 23.46 19.59 16.61
CA LEU A 247 24.75 18.96 16.87
C LEU A 247 25.31 18.35 15.57
N PRO A 248 26.64 18.27 15.38
CA PRO A 248 27.22 17.45 14.32
C PRO A 248 26.89 15.96 14.53
N LEU A 249 26.57 15.23 13.46
CA LEU A 249 26.09 13.84 13.53
C LEU A 249 27.02 12.93 14.34
N ASP A 250 28.29 12.91 13.98
CA ASP A 250 29.32 12.14 14.66
C ASP A 250 29.44 12.46 16.15
N ALA A 251 29.36 13.74 16.51
CA ALA A 251 29.44 14.17 17.89
C ALA A 251 28.19 13.79 18.68
N ALA A 252 27.01 13.89 18.06
CA ALA A 252 25.74 13.51 18.67
C ALA A 252 25.64 12.01 18.91
N LEU A 253 26.08 11.18 17.95
CA LEU A 253 26.04 9.72 18.06
C LEU A 253 27.00 9.17 19.12
N ARG A 254 28.11 9.87 19.43
CA ARG A 254 29.05 9.50 20.50
C ARG A 254 28.55 9.81 21.91
N ARG A 255 27.44 10.53 22.06
CA ARG A 255 26.93 10.88 23.39
C ARG A 255 26.37 9.66 24.10
N GLU A 256 26.68 9.54 25.39
CA GLU A 256 26.14 8.49 26.26
C GLU A 256 24.67 8.71 26.61
N ASP A 257 24.21 9.97 26.63
CA ASP A 257 22.81 10.30 26.91
C ASP A 257 21.88 10.13 25.69
N VAL A 258 22.41 9.82 24.50
CA VAL A 258 21.62 9.46 23.32
C VAL A 258 21.45 7.94 23.25
N HIS A 259 20.21 7.48 23.20
CA HIS A 259 19.85 6.05 23.22
C HIS A 259 19.04 5.65 22.00
N VAL A 260 18.10 6.51 21.58
CA VAL A 260 17.21 6.31 20.43
C VAL A 260 17.49 7.39 19.38
N VAL A 261 17.55 7.01 18.12
CA VAL A 261 17.65 7.92 16.97
C VAL A 261 16.41 7.78 16.10
N SER A 262 15.64 8.87 15.95
CA SER A 262 14.55 8.96 14.98
C SER A 262 15.10 9.52 13.68
N ILE A 263 14.90 8.83 12.56
CA ILE A 263 15.52 9.15 11.27
C ILE A 263 14.47 9.34 10.18
N CYS A 264 14.28 10.59 9.76
CA CYS A 264 13.39 10.99 8.67
C CYS A 264 14.13 11.62 7.47
N ALA A 265 15.44 11.40 7.35
CA ALA A 265 16.23 11.83 6.20
C ALA A 265 15.70 11.23 4.89
N GLU A 266 15.94 11.87 3.75
CA GLU A 266 15.46 11.40 2.45
C GLU A 266 16.03 10.00 2.10
N PRO A 267 15.28 9.10 1.44
CA PRO A 267 15.68 7.71 1.20
C PRO A 267 17.08 7.52 0.60
N ILE A 268 17.53 8.45 -0.25
CA ILE A 268 18.84 8.38 -0.90
C ILE A 268 20.00 8.66 0.07
N ARG A 269 19.79 9.46 1.12
CA ARG A 269 20.80 9.85 2.12
C ARG A 269 20.73 9.01 3.39
N ARG A 270 19.59 8.36 3.63
CA ARG A 270 19.28 7.72 4.92
C ARG A 270 20.19 6.55 5.26
N GLY A 271 20.59 5.75 4.27
CA GLY A 271 21.38 4.54 4.48
C GLY A 271 22.64 4.74 5.33
N PRO A 272 23.58 5.60 4.91
CA PRO A 272 24.78 5.92 5.68
C PRO A 272 24.49 6.43 7.10
N ILE A 273 23.45 7.24 7.29
CA ILE A 273 23.05 7.77 8.60
C ILE A 273 22.60 6.63 9.52
N ILE A 274 21.76 5.71 9.02
CA ILE A 274 21.29 4.55 9.79
C ILE A 274 22.48 3.67 10.20
N VAL A 275 23.39 3.36 9.27
CA VAL A 275 24.57 2.55 9.54
C VAL A 275 25.45 3.19 10.63
N GLN A 276 25.67 4.51 10.58
CA GLN A 276 26.40 5.22 11.63
C GLN A 276 25.72 5.12 13.00
N ALA A 277 24.39 5.28 13.05
CA ALA A 277 23.64 5.17 14.31
C ALA A 277 23.69 3.75 14.89
N LEU A 278 23.56 2.72 14.05
CA LEU A 278 23.66 1.32 14.45
C LEU A 278 25.07 0.98 14.95
N ASN A 279 26.11 1.41 14.24
CA ASN A 279 27.51 1.21 14.67
C ASN A 279 27.84 1.93 15.99
N ALA A 280 27.14 3.02 16.30
CA ALA A 280 27.21 3.70 17.59
C ALA A 280 26.37 3.02 18.71
N GLY A 281 25.76 1.86 18.43
CA GLY A 281 24.97 1.09 19.38
C GLY A 281 23.64 1.75 19.74
N LYS A 282 23.06 2.55 18.84
CA LYS A 282 21.80 3.26 19.11
C LYS A 282 20.60 2.50 18.55
N HIS A 283 19.49 2.50 19.30
CA HIS A 283 18.20 2.03 18.77
C HIS A 283 17.72 3.01 17.71
N VAL A 284 17.14 2.52 16.61
CA VAL A 284 16.74 3.38 15.49
C VAL A 284 15.26 3.21 15.16
N TYR A 285 14.56 4.34 15.10
CA TYR A 285 13.21 4.45 14.58
C TYR A 285 13.28 5.13 13.21
N LEU A 286 12.76 4.45 12.19
CA LEU A 286 13.06 4.75 10.79
C LEU A 286 11.78 5.16 10.07
N ASP A 287 11.86 6.23 9.28
CA ASP A 287 10.85 6.51 8.28
C ASP A 287 10.92 5.47 7.13
N LYS A 288 9.91 5.47 6.26
CA LYS A 288 9.76 4.60 5.10
C LYS A 288 10.03 5.33 3.79
N PRO A 289 10.38 4.63 2.69
CA PRO A 289 10.91 3.25 2.64
C PRO A 289 12.32 3.20 3.27
N LEU A 290 12.84 2.01 3.61
CA LEU A 290 14.09 1.88 4.38
C LEU A 290 15.28 2.64 3.77
N ALA A 291 15.50 2.46 2.46
CA ALA A 291 16.59 3.06 1.72
C ALA A 291 16.24 3.23 0.23
N GLY A 292 16.98 4.11 -0.47
CA GLY A 292 16.84 4.31 -1.91
C GLY A 292 17.61 3.30 -2.79
N THR A 293 18.41 2.42 -2.22
CA THR A 293 19.20 1.41 -2.95
C THR A 293 19.28 0.09 -2.19
N ALA A 294 19.41 -1.03 -2.91
CA ALA A 294 19.60 -2.35 -2.32
C ALA A 294 20.90 -2.42 -1.51
N ALA A 295 21.98 -1.82 -2.03
CA ALA A 295 23.27 -1.77 -1.32
C ALA A 295 23.16 -1.07 0.05
N HIS A 296 22.41 0.04 0.14
CA HIS A 296 22.16 0.67 1.43
C HIS A 296 21.27 -0.20 2.33
N ALA A 297 20.23 -0.83 1.80
CA ALA A 297 19.37 -1.74 2.57
C ALA A 297 20.16 -2.90 3.18
N HIS A 298 21.03 -3.55 2.40
CA HIS A 298 21.93 -4.61 2.85
C HIS A 298 22.93 -4.14 3.89
N ALA A 299 23.53 -2.96 3.70
CA ALA A 299 24.46 -2.37 4.67
C ALA A 299 23.77 -2.09 6.02
N ILE A 300 22.51 -1.63 6.00
CA ILE A 300 21.71 -1.44 7.22
C ILE A 300 21.49 -2.76 7.93
N VAL A 301 21.07 -3.81 7.22
CA VAL A 301 20.85 -5.16 7.79
C VAL A 301 22.15 -5.71 8.40
N ALA A 302 23.28 -5.57 7.69
CA ALA A 302 24.58 -6.01 8.20
C ALA A 302 24.96 -5.29 9.51
N ALA A 303 24.74 -3.97 9.59
CA ALA A 303 25.00 -3.20 10.81
C ALA A 303 24.02 -3.56 11.94
N ALA A 304 22.73 -3.74 11.63
CA ALA A 304 21.69 -4.08 12.60
C ALA A 304 21.99 -5.42 13.29
N ASN A 305 22.41 -6.42 12.52
CA ASN A 305 22.80 -7.74 13.03
C ASN A 305 23.99 -7.70 14.00
N GLN A 306 24.84 -6.68 13.91
CA GLN A 306 26.01 -6.52 14.78
C GLN A 306 25.70 -5.67 16.03
N ALA A 307 24.74 -4.75 15.95
CA ALA A 307 24.56 -3.68 16.93
C ALA A 307 23.79 -4.10 18.21
N ARG A 308 23.12 -5.26 18.26
CA ARG A 308 22.27 -5.70 19.41
C ARG A 308 21.26 -4.63 19.86
N VAL A 309 20.69 -3.92 18.90
CA VAL A 309 19.72 -2.84 19.11
C VAL A 309 18.38 -3.17 18.45
N VAL A 310 17.37 -2.38 18.76
CA VAL A 310 16.06 -2.45 18.11
C VAL A 310 16.04 -1.49 16.94
N THR A 311 15.68 -2.01 15.77
CA THR A 311 15.32 -1.23 14.58
C THR A 311 13.81 -1.33 14.38
N GLN A 312 13.14 -0.24 14.02
CA GLN A 312 11.75 -0.31 13.53
C GLN A 312 11.52 0.72 12.43
N MET A 313 11.01 0.27 11.28
CA MET A 313 10.49 1.16 10.25
C MET A 313 9.00 1.41 10.47
N TRP A 314 8.57 2.66 10.41
CA TRP A 314 7.15 3.01 10.55
C TRP A 314 6.30 2.33 9.46
N SER A 315 5.15 1.80 9.86
CA SER A 315 4.22 1.10 8.96
C SER A 315 2.78 1.18 9.47
N LEU A 316 1.87 0.49 8.77
CA LEU A 316 0.45 0.38 9.14
C LEU A 316 0.10 -0.94 9.85
N VAL A 317 1.09 -1.76 10.25
CA VAL A 317 0.85 -3.09 10.87
C VAL A 317 0.18 -3.00 12.24
N ARG A 318 0.16 -1.80 12.84
CA ARG A 318 -0.55 -1.50 14.10
C ARG A 318 -1.89 -0.79 13.92
N SER A 319 -2.36 -0.63 12.67
CA SER A 319 -3.73 -0.17 12.40
C SER A 319 -4.78 -1.17 12.88
N ALA A 320 -6.03 -0.70 13.05
CA ALA A 320 -7.15 -1.58 13.39
C ALA A 320 -7.36 -2.67 12.33
N ALA A 321 -7.28 -2.30 11.06
CA ALA A 321 -7.39 -3.24 9.94
C ALA A 321 -6.28 -4.30 10.00
N ALA A 322 -5.02 -3.89 10.20
CA ALA A 322 -3.91 -4.83 10.33
C ALA A 322 -4.03 -5.75 11.55
N THR A 323 -4.56 -5.25 12.66
CA THR A 323 -4.84 -6.06 13.85
C THR A 323 -5.89 -7.14 13.55
N HIS A 324 -6.95 -6.80 12.81
CA HIS A 324 -7.96 -7.79 12.39
C HIS A 324 -7.40 -8.80 11.39
N MET A 325 -6.60 -8.35 10.42
CA MET A 325 -5.89 -9.25 9.48
C MET A 325 -5.02 -10.24 10.24
N ARG A 326 -4.21 -9.74 11.18
CA ARG A 326 -3.32 -10.56 12.01
C ARG A 326 -4.09 -11.57 12.84
N ASN A 327 -5.19 -11.16 13.48
CA ASN A 327 -6.04 -12.07 14.22
C ASN A 327 -6.63 -13.18 13.33
N ALA A 328 -7.04 -12.88 12.10
CA ALA A 328 -7.56 -13.88 11.16
C ALA A 328 -6.50 -14.93 10.79
N VAL A 329 -5.25 -14.51 10.63
CA VAL A 329 -4.12 -15.41 10.38
C VAL A 329 -3.77 -16.23 11.63
N GLU A 330 -3.60 -15.58 12.79
CA GLU A 330 -3.16 -16.25 14.03
C GLU A 330 -4.20 -17.23 14.60
N THR A 331 -5.49 -16.95 14.44
CA THR A 331 -6.56 -17.89 14.84
C THR A 331 -6.66 -19.10 13.90
N GLY A 332 -5.97 -19.08 12.76
CA GLY A 332 -5.97 -20.18 11.79
C GLY A 332 -7.30 -20.36 11.04
N ARG A 333 -8.23 -19.40 11.14
CA ARG A 333 -9.57 -19.52 10.53
C ARG A 333 -9.54 -19.43 8.99
N LEU A 334 -8.54 -18.76 8.43
CA LEU A 334 -8.28 -18.75 6.98
C LEU A 334 -7.59 -20.04 6.50
N GLY A 335 -7.00 -20.82 7.41
CA GLY A 335 -6.09 -21.91 7.07
C GLY A 335 -4.74 -21.39 6.56
N ASN A 336 -4.13 -22.09 5.61
CA ASN A 336 -2.88 -21.62 4.98
C ASN A 336 -3.21 -20.57 3.92
N LEU A 337 -2.57 -19.41 4.00
CA LEU A 337 -2.71 -18.37 2.97
C LEU A 337 -2.15 -18.87 1.63
N THR A 338 -2.96 -18.75 0.59
CA THR A 338 -2.62 -19.08 -0.81
C THR A 338 -2.50 -17.82 -1.65
N ALA A 339 -3.16 -16.73 -1.24
CA ALA A 339 -3.00 -15.44 -1.89
C ALA A 339 -3.26 -14.22 -1.00
N PHE A 340 -2.74 -13.08 -1.47
CA PHE A 340 -2.84 -11.78 -0.83
C PHE A 340 -3.09 -10.69 -1.86
N HIS A 341 -4.08 -9.84 -1.60
CA HIS A 341 -4.48 -8.78 -2.51
C HIS A 341 -4.62 -7.47 -1.74
N ALA A 342 -3.82 -6.45 -2.03
CA ALA A 342 -3.91 -5.16 -1.33
C ALA A 342 -4.05 -3.98 -2.28
N ASP A 343 -4.99 -3.09 -2.03
CA ASP A 343 -5.17 -1.88 -2.81
C ASP A 343 -5.13 -0.66 -1.85
N LEU A 344 -4.10 0.17 -2.00
CA LEU A 344 -3.82 1.31 -1.12
C LEU A 344 -3.53 2.59 -1.91
N CYS A 345 -4.44 3.56 -1.87
CA CYS A 345 -4.20 4.90 -2.38
C CYS A 345 -4.45 5.94 -1.30
N PHE A 346 -3.61 6.96 -1.20
CA PHE A 346 -3.91 8.12 -0.34
C PHE A 346 -4.43 9.30 -1.14
N ALA A 347 -5.49 9.94 -0.64
CA ALA A 347 -6.05 11.14 -1.23
C ALA A 347 -5.14 12.38 -1.00
N LYS A 348 -4.59 12.93 -2.08
CA LYS A 348 -3.70 14.11 -2.12
C LYS A 348 -3.92 14.89 -3.40
N GLY A 349 -3.71 16.20 -3.34
CA GLY A 349 -3.79 17.06 -4.52
C GLY A 349 -5.14 17.08 -5.24
N THR A 350 -5.19 17.88 -6.29
CA THR A 350 -6.34 17.97 -7.19
C THR A 350 -6.18 16.95 -8.31
N PRO A 351 -7.13 16.02 -8.52
CA PRO A 351 -7.05 15.06 -9.62
C PRO A 351 -7.26 15.75 -10.98
N GLY A 352 -6.86 15.06 -12.05
CA GLY A 352 -7.11 15.51 -13.43
C GLY A 352 -6.21 16.64 -13.91
N THR A 353 -5.18 17.01 -13.14
CA THR A 353 -4.22 18.05 -13.58
C THR A 353 -3.18 17.49 -14.55
N ALA A 354 -2.92 16.18 -14.50
CA ALA A 354 -2.06 15.48 -15.46
C ALA A 354 -2.65 15.50 -16.89
N VAL A 355 -1.78 15.72 -17.88
CA VAL A 355 -2.16 15.59 -19.29
C VAL A 355 -1.95 14.16 -19.80
N PRO A 356 -2.78 13.64 -20.73
CA PRO A 356 -2.58 12.32 -21.31
C PRO A 356 -1.19 12.11 -21.93
N ARG A 357 -0.32 11.37 -21.24
CA ARG A 357 1.02 11.01 -21.73
C ARG A 357 1.40 9.61 -21.24
N VAL A 358 2.06 8.84 -22.11
CA VAL A 358 2.66 7.56 -21.72
C VAL A 358 3.96 7.84 -20.99
N ARG A 359 4.06 7.38 -19.74
CA ARG A 359 5.29 7.42 -18.96
C ARG A 359 6.14 6.20 -19.26
N ARG A 360 7.47 6.37 -19.27
CA ARG A 360 8.43 5.27 -19.30
C ARG A 360 9.28 5.32 -18.04
N GLU A 361 9.35 4.20 -17.33
CA GLU A 361 10.14 4.09 -16.11
C GLU A 361 11.63 3.85 -16.40
N THR A 362 12.47 4.25 -15.46
CA THR A 362 13.90 3.93 -15.38
C THR A 362 14.12 2.73 -14.46
N ASP A 363 15.01 1.82 -14.85
CA ASP A 363 15.35 0.63 -14.07
C ASP A 363 15.91 0.94 -12.68
N VAL A 364 16.68 2.02 -12.56
CA VAL A 364 17.23 2.54 -11.30
C VAL A 364 16.77 3.98 -11.10
N PRO A 365 15.79 4.23 -10.22
CA PRO A 365 15.39 5.59 -9.89
C PRO A 365 16.51 6.38 -9.17
N GLU A 366 16.83 7.55 -9.70
CA GLU A 366 17.81 8.46 -9.09
C GLU A 366 17.19 9.38 -8.02
N ARG A 367 15.88 9.61 -8.10
CA ARG A 367 15.11 10.51 -7.22
C ARG A 367 13.83 9.84 -6.76
N TYR A 368 13.52 9.96 -5.48
CA TYR A 368 12.36 9.31 -4.85
C TYR A 368 11.35 10.31 -4.27
N GLU A 369 11.83 11.41 -3.72
CA GLU A 369 11.00 12.37 -3.00
C GLU A 369 11.40 13.80 -3.35
N LEU A 370 10.39 14.60 -3.67
CA LEU A 370 10.42 16.04 -3.81
C LEU A 370 9.28 16.63 -2.97
N MET A 371 9.10 17.94 -3.05
CA MET A 371 8.02 18.60 -2.32
C MET A 371 6.66 18.30 -2.93
N GLU A 372 6.63 18.45 -4.24
CA GLU A 372 5.45 18.42 -5.07
C GLU A 372 5.16 17.03 -5.65
N ALA A 373 6.14 16.12 -5.61
CA ALA A 373 6.01 14.79 -6.18
C ALA A 373 6.83 13.76 -5.40
N LYS A 374 6.31 12.54 -5.30
CA LYS A 374 7.08 11.39 -4.81
C LYS A 374 6.88 10.23 -5.75
N ARG A 375 7.77 9.25 -5.67
CA ARG A 375 7.60 7.96 -6.34
C ARG A 375 6.64 7.08 -5.55
N GLU A 376 5.37 7.09 -5.93
CA GLU A 376 4.32 6.52 -5.07
C GLU A 376 4.35 5.00 -4.94
N LEU A 377 4.96 4.28 -5.88
CA LEU A 377 5.09 2.84 -5.71
C LEU A 377 5.97 2.53 -4.49
N THR A 378 7.07 3.24 -4.29
CA THR A 378 7.86 3.11 -3.05
C THR A 378 7.24 3.78 -1.84
N ASN A 379 6.66 4.96 -2.02
CA ASN A 379 6.16 5.75 -0.90
C ASN A 379 4.87 5.18 -0.28
N VAL A 380 4.03 4.49 -1.08
CA VAL A 380 2.75 3.90 -0.65
C VAL A 380 2.76 2.38 -0.78
N GLY A 381 3.34 1.81 -1.85
CA GLY A 381 3.40 0.36 -2.03
C GLY A 381 4.17 -0.37 -0.93
N VAL A 382 5.08 0.32 -0.22
CA VAL A 382 5.80 -0.21 0.94
C VAL A 382 4.86 -0.70 2.05
N TYR A 383 3.70 -0.07 2.28
CA TYR A 383 2.76 -0.51 3.31
C TYR A 383 2.13 -1.87 2.97
N CYS A 384 1.77 -2.07 1.70
CA CYS A 384 1.24 -3.32 1.21
C CYS A 384 2.27 -4.45 1.35
N LEU A 385 3.52 -4.18 0.95
CA LEU A 385 4.61 -5.16 1.05
C LEU A 385 4.99 -5.48 2.49
N VAL A 386 5.08 -4.48 3.37
CA VAL A 386 5.35 -4.70 4.79
C VAL A 386 4.23 -5.54 5.42
N SER A 387 2.96 -5.24 5.13
CA SER A 387 1.82 -6.03 5.63
C SER A 387 1.87 -7.47 5.14
N LEU A 388 2.16 -7.68 3.86
CA LEU A 388 2.35 -9.00 3.25
C LEU A 388 3.45 -9.80 3.96
N LEU A 389 4.64 -9.23 4.12
CA LEU A 389 5.79 -9.89 4.74
C LEU A 389 5.56 -10.14 6.23
N TRP A 390 4.95 -9.19 6.94
CA TRP A 390 4.66 -9.30 8.37
C TRP A 390 3.60 -10.35 8.68
N LEU A 391 2.58 -10.51 7.83
CA LEU A 391 1.53 -11.52 8.00
C LEU A 391 2.00 -12.92 7.61
N THR A 392 2.84 -13.04 6.58
CA THR A 392 3.17 -14.34 5.99
C THR A 392 4.52 -14.89 6.44
N GLY A 393 5.50 -14.03 6.74
CA GLY A 393 6.89 -14.41 6.98
C GLY A 393 7.59 -15.04 5.75
N LYS A 394 6.97 -15.01 4.57
CA LYS A 394 7.48 -15.64 3.34
C LYS A 394 8.34 -14.69 2.54
N ARG A 395 9.41 -15.18 1.92
CA ARG A 395 10.19 -14.36 0.97
C ARG A 395 9.46 -14.22 -0.36
N ILE A 396 9.58 -13.05 -0.95
CA ILE A 396 9.18 -12.76 -2.33
C ILE A 396 10.29 -13.27 -3.25
N GLN A 397 9.93 -14.07 -4.26
CA GLN A 397 10.86 -14.68 -5.20
C GLN A 397 10.81 -14.01 -6.57
N ARG A 398 9.63 -13.55 -7.01
CA ARG A 398 9.45 -12.94 -8.34
C ARG A 398 8.54 -11.74 -8.27
N VAL A 399 8.87 -10.70 -9.03
CA VAL A 399 8.19 -9.41 -9.03
C VAL A 399 7.88 -8.95 -10.46
N GLY A 400 6.62 -8.66 -10.73
CA GLY A 400 6.16 -7.93 -11.90
C GLY A 400 5.54 -6.61 -11.49
N ALA A 401 5.75 -5.53 -12.24
CA ALA A 401 5.14 -4.23 -11.93
C ALA A 401 4.89 -3.34 -13.14
N THR A 402 3.98 -2.38 -12.97
CA THR A 402 3.75 -1.24 -13.88
C THR A 402 3.64 0.04 -13.08
N THR A 403 4.03 1.16 -13.67
CA THR A 403 3.97 2.49 -13.04
C THR A 403 3.41 3.53 -14.01
N GLY A 404 2.63 4.50 -13.50
CA GLY A 404 2.09 5.61 -14.29
C GLY A 404 1.96 6.90 -13.46
N ASN A 405 1.79 8.03 -14.15
CA ASN A 405 1.54 9.34 -13.55
C ASN A 405 0.26 9.95 -14.12
N PHE A 406 -0.85 9.38 -13.66
CA PHE A 406 -2.16 9.55 -14.27
C PHE A 406 -2.96 10.74 -13.74
N PHE A 407 -2.62 11.24 -12.55
CA PHE A 407 -3.48 12.13 -11.78
C PHE A 407 -2.91 13.54 -11.68
N PHE A 408 -1.60 13.69 -11.51
CA PHE A 408 -0.98 14.96 -11.11
C PHE A 408 0.09 15.50 -12.06
N GLN A 409 -0.03 16.77 -12.45
CA GLN A 409 0.94 17.47 -13.29
C GLN A 409 2.33 17.57 -12.60
N GLU A 410 2.36 17.72 -11.28
CA GLU A 410 3.56 17.78 -10.46
C GLU A 410 4.42 16.52 -10.61
N HIS A 411 3.76 15.35 -10.64
CA HIS A 411 4.42 14.06 -10.88
C HIS A 411 4.92 13.94 -12.33
N GLN A 412 4.15 14.45 -13.31
CA GLN A 412 4.58 14.47 -14.71
C GLN A 412 5.80 15.36 -14.94
N ASN A 413 5.83 16.54 -14.35
CA ASN A 413 6.94 17.49 -14.48
C ASN A 413 8.25 16.92 -13.93
N ASN A 414 8.15 16.02 -12.94
CA ASN A 414 9.29 15.42 -12.25
C ASN A 414 9.62 14.00 -12.72
N ASN A 415 8.93 13.48 -13.74
CA ASN A 415 9.06 12.09 -14.21
C ASN A 415 8.90 11.05 -13.08
N MET A 416 8.03 11.31 -12.12
CA MET A 416 7.68 10.39 -11.04
C MET A 416 6.31 9.77 -11.29
N GLU A 417 6.13 8.51 -10.91
CA GLU A 417 4.82 7.87 -10.91
C GLU A 417 3.96 8.35 -9.74
N ASP A 418 2.66 8.49 -9.94
CA ASP A 418 1.67 8.69 -8.87
C ASP A 418 0.87 7.40 -8.56
N PHE A 419 1.04 6.37 -9.39
CA PHE A 419 0.34 5.10 -9.28
C PHE A 419 1.21 3.94 -9.78
N GLY A 420 1.08 2.78 -9.16
CA GLY A 420 1.70 1.55 -9.60
C GLY A 420 0.91 0.31 -9.21
N GLN A 421 1.16 -0.78 -9.94
CA GLN A 421 0.59 -2.10 -9.67
C GLN A 421 1.70 -3.13 -9.66
N MET A 422 1.60 -4.12 -8.77
CA MET A 422 2.54 -5.23 -8.69
C MET A 422 1.83 -6.58 -8.65
N ILE A 423 2.48 -7.58 -9.23
CA ILE A 423 2.16 -9.00 -9.14
C ILE A 423 3.41 -9.72 -8.61
N LEU A 424 3.26 -10.60 -7.64
CA LEU A 424 4.34 -11.18 -6.85
C LEU A 424 4.15 -12.68 -6.72
N GLU A 425 5.24 -13.43 -6.77
CA GLU A 425 5.30 -14.84 -6.36
C GLU A 425 6.19 -14.95 -5.12
N LEU A 426 5.67 -15.60 -4.07
CA LEU A 426 6.35 -15.83 -2.81
C LEU A 426 6.70 -17.31 -2.65
N GLU A 427 7.58 -17.61 -1.70
CA GLU A 427 7.95 -18.98 -1.33
C GLU A 427 6.72 -19.90 -1.12
N GLY A 428 6.77 -21.05 -1.77
CA GLY A 428 5.66 -22.01 -1.77
C GLY A 428 4.54 -21.66 -2.76
N GLY A 429 4.82 -20.84 -3.78
CA GLY A 429 3.90 -20.55 -4.88
C GLY A 429 2.75 -19.62 -4.52
N MET A 430 2.82 -18.94 -3.37
CA MET A 430 1.78 -17.99 -2.95
C MET A 430 1.83 -16.75 -3.85
N ILE A 431 0.67 -16.37 -4.41
CA ILE A 431 0.58 -15.22 -5.30
C ILE A 431 0.07 -14.01 -4.53
N ALA A 432 0.77 -12.89 -4.64
CA ALA A 432 0.32 -11.62 -4.10
C ALA A 432 0.19 -10.56 -5.19
N THR A 433 -0.76 -9.65 -5.04
CA THR A 433 -0.97 -8.56 -5.98
C THR A 433 -1.28 -7.29 -5.21
N LEU A 434 -0.79 -6.15 -5.67
CA LEU A 434 -1.16 -4.88 -5.07
C LEU A 434 -1.31 -3.74 -6.07
N SER A 435 -2.20 -2.80 -5.78
CA SER A 435 -2.25 -1.49 -6.43
C SER A 435 -1.92 -0.43 -5.37
N ALA A 436 -0.99 0.47 -5.67
CA ALA A 436 -0.57 1.48 -4.72
C ALA A 436 -0.35 2.84 -5.37
N GLY A 437 -0.68 3.92 -4.68
CA GLY A 437 -0.48 5.25 -5.22
C GLY A 437 -1.03 6.40 -4.40
N ARG A 438 -1.16 7.54 -5.05
CA ARG A 438 -1.99 8.65 -4.60
C ARG A 438 -3.14 8.83 -5.57
N CYS A 439 -4.30 9.21 -5.04
CA CYS A 439 -5.45 9.62 -5.83
C CYS A 439 -5.81 11.06 -5.46
N GLY A 440 -6.57 11.75 -6.29
CA GLY A 440 -7.03 13.09 -5.94
C GLY A 440 -7.91 13.11 -4.70
N TRP A 441 -7.96 14.26 -4.02
CA TRP A 441 -8.81 14.50 -2.87
C TRP A 441 -10.28 14.10 -3.08
N GLN A 442 -10.80 14.34 -4.27
CA GLN A 442 -12.18 14.07 -4.68
C GLN A 442 -12.37 12.69 -5.28
N SER A 443 -11.29 11.97 -5.61
CA SER A 443 -11.37 10.75 -6.43
C SER A 443 -11.94 9.55 -5.68
N ASN A 444 -11.87 9.56 -4.34
CA ASN A 444 -12.43 8.52 -3.51
C ASN A 444 -13.14 9.12 -2.28
N ARG A 445 -14.28 8.53 -1.90
CA ARG A 445 -15.07 8.96 -0.74
C ARG A 445 -14.31 8.79 0.60
N ASP A 446 -13.43 7.80 0.73
CA ASP A 446 -12.79 7.39 1.98
C ASP A 446 -11.33 7.90 2.12
N SER A 447 -11.03 9.10 1.60
CA SER A 447 -9.66 9.67 1.60
C SER A 447 -8.60 8.76 0.95
N GLY A 448 -9.05 7.83 0.10
CA GLY A 448 -8.18 6.79 -0.40
C GLY A 448 -8.91 5.45 -0.47
N LEU A 449 -8.30 4.48 -1.15
CA LEU A 449 -8.66 3.09 -0.96
C LEU A 449 -7.65 2.51 0.04
N ASP A 450 -8.08 1.75 1.03
CA ASP A 450 -7.21 1.00 1.93
C ASP A 450 -7.90 -0.32 2.26
N ARG A 451 -7.57 -1.33 1.45
CA ARG A 451 -8.27 -2.62 1.50
C ARG A 451 -7.32 -3.76 1.21
N THR A 452 -7.47 -4.85 1.95
CA THR A 452 -6.70 -6.07 1.76
C THR A 452 -7.60 -7.29 1.80
N THR A 453 -7.53 -8.15 0.79
CA THR A 453 -8.17 -9.47 0.76
C THR A 453 -7.14 -10.56 1.01
N LEU A 454 -7.40 -11.39 2.01
CA LEU A 454 -6.62 -12.58 2.34
C LEU A 454 -7.38 -13.80 1.84
N VAL A 455 -6.69 -14.66 1.08
CA VAL A 455 -7.25 -15.92 0.59
C VAL A 455 -6.45 -17.04 1.23
N GLY A 456 -7.13 -17.90 1.97
CA GLY A 456 -6.56 -19.14 2.48
C GLY A 456 -7.32 -20.36 1.98
N ASN A 457 -6.84 -21.55 2.32
CA ASN A 457 -7.44 -22.80 1.87
C ASN A 457 -8.72 -23.21 2.62
N ARG A 458 -9.15 -22.45 3.63
CA ARG A 458 -10.40 -22.70 4.38
C ARG A 458 -11.42 -21.57 4.27
N SER A 459 -10.96 -20.34 4.10
CA SER A 459 -11.81 -19.15 3.95
C SER A 459 -11.05 -18.06 3.20
N LEU A 460 -11.79 -17.08 2.69
CA LEU A 460 -11.26 -15.83 2.14
C LEU A 460 -11.99 -14.64 2.77
N GLU A 461 -11.27 -13.53 3.00
CA GLU A 461 -11.81 -12.38 3.71
C GLU A 461 -11.20 -11.07 3.23
N THR A 462 -12.06 -10.05 3.09
CA THR A 462 -11.65 -8.67 2.76
C THR A 462 -11.71 -7.78 4.00
N PHE A 463 -10.60 -7.11 4.29
CA PHE A 463 -10.41 -6.16 5.37
C PHE A 463 -10.31 -4.75 4.77
N ASP A 464 -11.22 -3.87 5.15
CA ASP A 464 -11.30 -2.47 4.67
C ASP A 464 -11.00 -1.56 5.87
N ALA A 465 -9.97 -0.72 5.79
CA ALA A 465 -9.54 0.14 6.89
C ALA A 465 -10.56 1.23 7.24
N HIS A 466 -11.52 1.48 6.36
CA HIS A 466 -12.64 2.39 6.56
C HIS A 466 -13.92 1.64 6.97
N ARG A 467 -13.82 0.39 7.46
CA ARG A 467 -14.94 -0.40 7.99
C ARG A 467 -14.57 -1.19 9.26
N PRO A 468 -15.54 -1.42 10.18
CA PRO A 468 -16.90 -0.87 10.19
C PRO A 468 -16.89 0.64 10.46
N ARG A 469 -17.96 1.33 10.06
CA ARG A 469 -18.10 2.78 10.21
C ARG A 469 -19.54 3.17 10.53
N LEU A 470 -19.72 4.24 11.28
CA LEU A 470 -20.99 4.96 11.36
C LEU A 470 -21.11 5.87 10.15
N ALA A 471 -22.21 5.73 9.43
CA ALA A 471 -22.54 6.47 8.23
C ALA A 471 -23.51 7.60 8.53
N ILE A 472 -23.21 8.81 8.06
CA ILE A 472 -24.07 9.98 8.21
C ILE A 472 -24.43 10.50 6.82
N TRP A 473 -25.72 10.45 6.49
CA TRP A 473 -26.28 11.09 5.31
C TRP A 473 -27.22 12.20 5.78
N SER A 474 -26.92 13.44 5.39
CA SER A 474 -27.68 14.63 5.74
C SER A 474 -27.69 15.62 4.58
N ASP A 475 -28.43 16.71 4.74
CA ASP A 475 -28.44 17.88 3.86
C ASP A 475 -27.26 18.83 4.11
N ALA A 476 -26.22 18.38 4.81
CA ALA A 476 -25.02 19.17 5.06
C ALA A 476 -24.32 19.55 3.73
N PRO A 477 -23.62 20.70 3.70
CA PRO A 477 -22.83 21.09 2.54
C PRO A 477 -21.84 20.00 2.11
N ALA A 478 -21.65 19.85 0.80
CA ALA A 478 -20.66 18.93 0.26
C ALA A 478 -19.25 19.32 0.71
N TRP A 479 -18.42 18.32 0.96
CA TRP A 479 -17.01 18.53 1.30
C TRP A 479 -16.25 19.20 0.14
N SER A 480 -15.41 20.18 0.46
CA SER A 480 -14.50 20.81 -0.49
C SER A 480 -13.04 20.54 -0.10
N PRO A 481 -12.12 20.41 -1.09
CA PRO A 481 -10.69 20.31 -0.83
C PRO A 481 -10.13 21.48 -0.01
N PRO A 482 -9.03 21.27 0.73
CA PRO A 482 -8.33 22.36 1.41
C PRO A 482 -7.71 23.34 0.41
N GLN A 483 -7.41 24.56 0.87
CA GLN A 483 -6.58 25.47 0.09
C GLN A 483 -5.15 24.90 0.02
N THR A 484 -4.53 24.98 -1.16
CA THR A 484 -3.15 24.51 -1.36
C THR A 484 -2.15 25.49 -0.74
N ASP A 485 -1.17 24.95 -0.01
CA ASP A 485 -0.02 25.72 0.48
C ASP A 485 1.02 25.83 -0.66
N PRO A 486 1.56 27.01 -0.98
CA PRO A 486 2.63 27.14 -1.99
C PRO A 486 3.88 26.31 -1.69
N GLU A 487 4.19 26.05 -0.42
CA GLU A 487 5.28 25.17 -0.04
C GLU A 487 4.87 23.70 -0.07
N ASP A 488 3.59 23.37 0.11
CA ASP A 488 3.07 22.00 0.07
C ASP A 488 1.85 21.87 -0.87
N PRO A 489 2.06 22.02 -2.20
CA PRO A 489 0.98 22.13 -3.18
C PRO A 489 0.08 20.89 -3.22
N MET A 490 0.57 19.76 -2.72
CA MET A 490 -0.12 18.48 -2.72
C MET A 490 -0.54 18.01 -1.32
N GLY A 491 -0.21 18.77 -0.26
CA GLY A 491 -0.52 18.42 1.13
C GLY A 491 0.25 17.19 1.64
N MET A 492 1.50 16.99 1.21
CA MET A 492 2.35 15.84 1.49
C MET A 492 2.89 15.78 2.92
N TRP A 493 3.17 16.90 3.60
CA TRP A 493 3.95 16.88 4.85
C TRP A 493 3.16 17.16 6.13
N GLY A 494 1.99 17.78 6.03
CA GLY A 494 1.09 17.99 7.18
C GLY A 494 1.73 18.59 8.44
N GLY A 495 1.92 19.92 8.48
CA GLY A 495 1.98 20.75 9.71
C GLY A 495 2.74 22.09 9.55
N PRO A 496 2.43 23.20 10.28
CA PRO A 496 1.38 23.42 11.29
C PRO A 496 0.14 24.22 10.81
N LYS A 497 -1.04 23.65 11.10
CA LYS A 497 -2.17 24.24 11.87
C LYS A 497 -2.72 25.63 11.50
N LYS A 498 -2.90 25.92 10.22
CA LYS A 498 -3.98 26.83 9.84
C LYS A 498 -5.23 26.01 9.52
N PRO A 499 -6.37 26.18 10.23
CA PRO A 499 -7.59 25.40 10.01
C PRO A 499 -8.00 25.32 8.53
N GLU A 500 -7.69 26.34 7.75
CA GLU A 500 -7.98 26.45 6.31
C GLU A 500 -7.12 25.56 5.38
N HIS A 501 -5.94 25.09 5.82
CA HIS A 501 -5.05 24.19 5.05
C HIS A 501 -5.13 22.73 5.52
N VAL A 502 -5.83 22.47 6.63
CA VAL A 502 -6.14 21.12 7.07
C VAL A 502 -7.38 20.67 6.30
N PRO A 503 -7.35 19.53 5.58
CA PRO A 503 -8.55 19.01 4.95
C PRO A 503 -9.62 18.87 6.03
N ALA A 504 -10.76 19.55 5.86
CA ALA A 504 -11.92 19.27 6.70
C ALA A 504 -12.17 17.76 6.65
N PRO A 505 -12.46 17.06 7.77
CA PRO A 505 -12.78 15.65 7.69
C PRO A 505 -13.96 15.45 6.72
N LYS A 506 -13.94 14.38 5.93
CA LYS A 506 -15.12 13.95 5.19
C LYS A 506 -16.14 13.43 6.22
N HIS A 507 -16.89 14.34 6.84
CA HIS A 507 -17.78 14.09 7.99
C HIS A 507 -18.97 13.15 7.69
N ALA A 508 -19.05 12.60 6.47
CA ALA A 508 -20.00 11.56 6.11
C ALA A 508 -19.78 10.25 6.90
N TRP A 509 -18.60 10.06 7.51
CA TRP A 509 -18.29 8.80 8.22
C TRP A 509 -17.52 9.05 9.52
N LEU A 510 -17.87 8.27 10.54
CA LEU A 510 -17.14 8.20 11.81
C LEU A 510 -16.68 6.75 12.03
N MET A 511 -15.39 6.57 12.33
CA MET A 511 -14.81 5.27 12.64
C MET A 511 -14.99 4.96 14.13
N PRO A 512 -15.25 3.70 14.53
CA PRO A 512 -15.17 3.29 15.92
C PRO A 512 -13.79 3.62 16.50
N ALA A 513 -13.76 4.02 17.78
CA ALA A 513 -12.50 4.18 18.48
C ALA A 513 -11.76 2.83 18.52
N ALA A 514 -10.55 2.78 17.96
CA ALA A 514 -9.74 1.57 17.97
C ALA A 514 -8.80 1.59 19.19
N PRO A 515 -8.83 0.56 20.06
CA PRO A 515 -7.86 0.39 21.13
C PRO A 515 -6.56 -0.20 20.56
N ALA A 516 -5.90 0.50 19.64
CA ALA A 516 -4.61 0.08 19.12
C ALA A 516 -3.49 0.81 19.88
N LYS A 517 -2.52 0.05 20.41
CA LYS A 517 -1.23 0.64 20.80
C LYS A 517 -0.59 1.21 19.53
N ASP A 518 -0.22 2.48 19.56
CA ASP A 518 0.44 3.11 18.44
C ASP A 518 1.84 2.51 18.20
N ASP A 519 2.34 2.68 16.97
CA ASP A 519 3.58 2.09 16.50
C ASP A 519 4.82 2.53 17.31
N PHE A 520 4.82 3.77 17.82
CA PHE A 520 5.91 4.36 18.60
C PHE A 520 5.97 3.76 20.00
N THR A 521 4.83 3.64 20.67
CA THR A 521 4.75 2.94 21.97
C THR A 521 5.23 1.50 21.85
N HIS A 522 4.85 0.79 20.77
CA HIS A 522 5.33 -0.57 20.53
C HIS A 522 6.85 -0.64 20.37
N PHE A 523 7.45 0.29 19.62
CA PHE A 523 8.90 0.37 19.48
C PHE A 523 9.59 0.53 20.83
N LEU A 524 9.13 1.47 21.66
CA LEU A 524 9.71 1.69 22.98
C LEU A 524 9.53 0.48 23.92
N ASP A 525 8.39 -0.24 23.83
CA ASP A 525 8.18 -1.51 24.52
C ASP A 525 9.20 -2.57 24.09
N CYS A 526 9.59 -2.59 22.80
CA CYS A 526 10.63 -3.48 22.29
C CYS A 526 12.02 -3.13 22.83
N VAL A 527 12.35 -1.83 22.87
CA VAL A 527 13.61 -1.32 23.46
C VAL A 527 13.70 -1.73 24.94
N GLN A 528 12.62 -1.52 25.68
CA GLN A 528 12.57 -1.84 27.11
C GLN A 528 12.73 -3.33 27.39
N ALA A 529 12.11 -4.17 26.56
CA ALA A 529 12.14 -5.62 26.74
C ALA A 529 13.35 -6.31 26.09
N GLY A 530 14.12 -5.61 25.25
CA GLY A 530 15.21 -6.22 24.47
C GLY A 530 14.71 -7.26 23.48
N ARG A 531 13.65 -6.94 22.72
CA ARG A 531 13.07 -7.84 21.70
C ARG A 531 12.96 -7.16 20.34
N ALA A 532 12.86 -7.96 19.29
CA ALA A 532 12.62 -7.45 17.94
C ALA A 532 11.25 -6.74 17.85
N SER A 533 11.19 -5.74 16.97
CA SER A 533 9.95 -5.07 16.56
C SER A 533 9.21 -5.87 15.48
N ASP A 534 8.02 -5.41 15.08
CA ASP A 534 7.26 -6.02 13.97
C ASP A 534 7.88 -5.78 12.59
N VAL A 535 8.59 -4.66 12.43
CA VAL A 535 9.14 -4.21 11.15
C VAL A 535 10.63 -3.92 11.34
N PRO A 536 11.44 -4.94 11.65
CA PRO A 536 12.88 -4.78 11.81
C PRO A 536 13.55 -4.49 10.46
N ALA A 537 14.83 -4.13 10.50
CA ALA A 537 15.60 -3.76 9.31
C ALA A 537 15.58 -4.84 8.22
N GLU A 538 15.57 -6.12 8.60
CA GLU A 538 15.53 -7.27 7.68
C GLU A 538 14.24 -7.28 6.86
N LEU A 539 13.08 -7.14 7.52
CA LEU A 539 11.79 -7.10 6.84
C LEU A 539 11.69 -5.86 5.95
N ALA A 540 12.12 -4.71 6.47
CA ALA A 540 12.14 -3.45 5.74
C ALA A 540 13.08 -3.48 4.52
N SER A 541 14.21 -4.21 4.61
CA SER A 541 15.14 -4.44 3.49
C SER A 541 14.47 -5.28 2.41
N HIS A 542 13.85 -6.40 2.80
CA HIS A 542 13.17 -7.28 1.85
C HIS A 542 12.03 -6.56 1.10
N ALA A 543 11.26 -5.71 1.80
CA ALA A 543 10.26 -4.85 1.16
C ALA A 543 10.90 -3.85 0.17
N THR A 544 12.04 -3.26 0.53
CA THR A 544 12.78 -2.31 -0.32
C THR A 544 13.31 -2.99 -1.58
N GLU A 545 13.86 -4.19 -1.46
CA GLU A 545 14.35 -4.98 -2.60
C GLU A 545 13.23 -5.32 -3.58
N ALA A 546 12.07 -5.71 -3.07
CA ALA A 546 10.90 -5.97 -3.91
C ALA A 546 10.41 -4.71 -4.64
N LEU A 547 10.44 -3.53 -4.00
CA LEU A 547 10.10 -2.26 -4.64
C LEU A 547 11.09 -1.89 -5.77
N LEU A 548 12.39 -2.06 -5.52
CA LEU A 548 13.43 -1.81 -6.52
C LEU A 548 13.33 -2.79 -7.70
N ALA A 549 13.02 -4.06 -7.44
CA ALA A 549 12.69 -5.02 -8.49
C ALA A 549 11.42 -4.63 -9.25
N GLY A 550 10.44 -4.02 -8.58
CA GLY A 550 9.27 -3.40 -9.20
C GLY A 550 9.64 -2.37 -10.26
N TYR A 551 10.54 -1.42 -9.95
CA TYR A 551 10.99 -0.45 -10.97
C TYR A 551 11.71 -1.09 -12.14
N ARG A 552 12.60 -2.06 -11.88
CA ARG A 552 13.25 -2.83 -12.96
C ARG A 552 12.22 -3.54 -13.84
N SER A 553 11.19 -4.12 -13.23
CA SER A 553 10.09 -4.76 -13.96
C SER A 553 9.30 -3.75 -14.78
N ALA A 554 8.90 -2.61 -14.20
CA ALA A 554 8.15 -1.57 -14.89
C ALA A 554 8.93 -0.93 -16.05
N ALA A 555 10.25 -0.81 -15.93
CA ALA A 555 11.11 -0.28 -16.99
C ALA A 555 11.30 -1.26 -18.16
N THR A 556 11.33 -2.56 -17.88
CA THR A 556 11.63 -3.61 -18.87
C THR A 556 10.39 -4.30 -19.41
N GLY A 557 9.26 -4.22 -18.70
CA GLY A 557 8.06 -5.03 -18.95
C GLY A 557 8.23 -6.51 -18.57
N LYS A 558 9.34 -6.89 -17.93
CA LYS A 558 9.68 -8.28 -17.60
C LYS A 558 9.50 -8.58 -16.13
N LEU A 559 9.28 -9.84 -15.79
CA LEU A 559 9.32 -10.32 -14.42
C LEU A 559 10.76 -10.33 -13.91
N VAL A 560 10.97 -9.91 -12.66
CA VAL A 560 12.30 -9.85 -12.02
C VAL A 560 12.35 -10.89 -10.90
N VAL A 561 13.39 -11.73 -10.91
CA VAL A 561 13.67 -12.68 -9.83
C VAL A 561 14.47 -11.98 -8.72
N LEU A 562 14.12 -12.25 -7.46
CA LEU A 562 14.85 -11.81 -6.27
C LEU A 562 15.73 -12.96 -5.76
N ASP A 563 16.91 -12.60 -5.26
CA ASP A 563 17.89 -13.53 -4.66
C ASP A 563 17.51 -13.95 -3.22
#